data_AF-A0A6J7QNG0-F1
#
_entry.id   AF-A0A6J7QNG0-F1
#
_cell.length_a   1.000
_cell.length_b   1.000
_cell.length_c   1.000
_cell.angle_alpha   90.00
_cell.angle_beta   90.00
_cell.angle_gamma   90.00
#
_symmetry.space_group_name_H-M   'P 1'
#
loop_
_entity.id
_entity.type
_entity.pdbx_description
1 polymer ?
#
loop_
_entity_poly.entity_id
_entity_poly.type
_entity_poly.pdbx_seq_one_letter_code
_entity_poly.pdbx_strand_id
1 'polypeptide(L)'
;MSLLSTDALPTDPIDAIRQITASELEIDRLRCELVKQARESGRSWEQIASALGTSRQAAWEYYTSRFRREFDKIAETENTLSENEATDLAVEESSAVRRRRLSSRLKP
;
A
#
# COMPACT_ATOMS: atom_id res chain seq x y z
N MET A 1 -10.91 11.69 13.56
CA MET A 1 -10.69 11.11 14.90
C MET A 1 -9.22 10.72 15.00
N SER A 2 -8.53 11.12 16.07
CA SER A 2 -7.20 10.59 16.38
C SER A 2 -7.38 9.23 17.05
N LEU A 3 -6.65 8.21 16.60
CA LEU A 3 -6.57 6.92 17.30
C LEU A 3 -5.51 6.92 18.40
N LEU A 4 -4.67 7.98 18.47
CA LEU A 4 -3.56 8.09 19.40
C LEU A 4 -3.98 8.96 20.58
N SER A 5 -3.86 8.40 21.79
CA SER A 5 -4.08 9.10 23.07
C SER A 5 -2.75 9.33 23.76
N THR A 6 -2.44 10.58 24.09
CA THR A 6 -1.19 10.96 24.76
C THR A 6 -1.12 10.48 26.21
N ASP A 7 -2.27 10.29 26.85
CA ASP A 7 -2.36 9.83 28.25
C ASP A 7 -1.88 8.39 28.45
N ALA A 8 -1.74 7.62 27.36
CA ALA A 8 -1.23 6.25 27.38
C ALA A 8 0.31 6.17 27.22
N LEU A 9 0.99 7.31 27.04
CA LEU A 9 2.45 7.32 26.86
C LEU A 9 3.18 7.26 28.21
N PRO A 10 4.36 6.60 28.26
CA PRO A 10 5.27 6.70 29.38
C PRO A 10 5.61 8.16 29.72
N THR A 11 5.82 8.45 31.01
CA THR A 11 6.22 9.79 31.46
C THR A 11 7.67 10.12 31.07
N ASP A 12 8.54 9.11 30.99
CA ASP A 12 9.90 9.29 30.49
C ASP A 12 9.88 9.56 28.97
N PRO A 13 10.47 10.68 28.49
CA PRO A 13 10.43 11.02 27.07
C PRO A 13 11.12 10.00 26.15
N ILE A 14 12.16 9.31 26.62
CA ILE A 14 12.86 8.31 25.81
C ILE A 14 12.00 7.06 25.66
N ASP A 15 11.34 6.62 26.73
CA ASP A 15 10.39 5.52 26.67
C ASP A 15 9.16 5.86 25.83
N ALA A 16 8.66 7.10 25.88
CA ALA A 16 7.59 7.56 25.01
C ALA A 16 7.97 7.53 23.53
N ILE A 17 9.19 7.97 23.16
CA ILE A 17 9.69 7.88 21.79
C ILE A 17 9.81 6.41 21.33
N ARG A 18 10.29 5.52 22.21
CA ARG A 18 10.36 4.08 21.90
C ARG A 18 8.99 3.49 21.64
N GLN A 19 8.00 3.83 22.48
CA GLN A 19 6.61 3.39 22.33
C GLN A 19 6.01 3.89 21.02
N ILE A 20 6.20 5.18 20.69
CA ILE A 20 5.71 5.76 19.42
C ILE A 20 6.35 5.04 18.23
N THR A 21 7.68 4.85 18.25
CA THR A 21 8.39 4.13 17.17
C THR A 21 7.85 2.71 16.99
N ALA A 22 7.56 2.00 18.07
CA ALA A 22 6.95 0.67 18.01
C ALA A 22 5.54 0.72 17.41
N SER A 23 4.71 1.68 17.83
CA SER A 23 3.37 1.88 17.27
C SER A 23 3.39 2.30 15.80
N GLU A 24 4.37 3.09 15.35
CA GLU A 24 4.53 3.44 13.93
C GLU A 24 4.76 2.20 13.07
N LEU A 25 5.57 1.24 13.54
CA LEU A 25 5.78 -0.03 12.85
C LEU A 25 4.49 -0.86 12.77
N GLU A 26 3.68 -0.87 13.83
CA GLU A 26 2.39 -1.58 13.83
C GLU A 26 1.38 -0.92 12.88
N ILE A 27 1.27 0.40 12.91
CA ILE A 27 0.41 1.18 12.00
C ILE A 27 0.82 0.93 10.55
N ASP A 28 2.12 0.89 10.28
CA ASP A 28 2.66 0.64 8.95
C ASP A 28 2.35 -0.78 8.44
N ARG A 29 2.43 -1.81 9.30
CA ARG A 29 1.98 -3.17 8.98
C ARG A 29 0.49 -3.21 8.66
N LEU A 30 -0.35 -2.63 9.51
CA LEU A 30 -1.80 -2.56 9.30
C LEU A 30 -2.13 -1.83 7.99
N ARG A 31 -1.42 -0.74 7.69
CA ARG A 31 -1.59 0.00 6.44
C ARG A 31 -1.26 -0.88 5.23
N CYS A 32 -0.20 -1.68 5.30
CA CYS A 32 0.14 -2.64 4.24
C CYS A 32 -0.99 -3.66 4.01
N GLU A 33 -1.55 -4.22 5.08
CA GLU A 33 -2.70 -5.15 4.99
C GLU A 33 -3.93 -4.50 4.37
N LEU A 34 -4.27 -3.28 4.80
CA LEU A 34 -5.39 -2.52 4.23
C LEU A 34 -5.18 -2.20 2.76
N VAL A 35 -3.94 -1.91 2.34
CA VAL A 35 -3.62 -1.70 0.91
C VAL A 35 -3.79 -3.01 0.12
N LYS A 36 -3.40 -4.17 0.67
CA LYS A 36 -3.67 -5.48 0.06
C LYS A 36 -5.17 -5.72 -0.12
N GLN A 37 -5.96 -5.54 0.95
CA GLN A 37 -7.41 -5.67 0.90
C GLN A 37 -8.06 -4.69 -0.09
N ALA A 38 -7.55 -3.45 -0.17
CA ALA A 38 -8.02 -2.48 -1.16
C ALA A 38 -7.73 -2.94 -2.59
N ARG A 39 -6.57 -3.54 -2.86
CA ARG A 39 -6.24 -4.11 -4.17
C ARG A 39 -7.11 -5.33 -4.50
N GLU A 40 -7.31 -6.24 -3.55
CA GLU A 40 -8.16 -7.43 -3.69
C GLU A 40 -9.63 -7.07 -3.94
N SER A 41 -10.11 -5.98 -3.34
CA SER A 41 -11.45 -5.42 -3.60
C SER A 41 -11.55 -4.58 -4.88
N GLY A 42 -10.51 -4.56 -5.72
CA GLY A 42 -10.51 -3.90 -7.03
C GLY A 42 -10.31 -2.38 -6.99
N ARG A 43 -9.83 -1.80 -5.88
CA ARG A 43 -9.50 -0.36 -5.84
C ARG A 43 -8.25 -0.07 -6.65
N SER A 44 -8.29 0.99 -7.45
CA SER A 44 -7.14 1.39 -8.28
C SER A 44 -6.03 2.01 -7.42
N TRP A 45 -4.80 1.96 -7.92
CA TRP A 45 -3.66 2.63 -7.29
C TRP A 45 -3.85 4.14 -7.13
N GLU A 46 -4.64 4.77 -8.00
CA GLU A 46 -4.99 6.18 -7.89
C GLU A 46 -5.89 6.46 -6.68
N GLN A 47 -6.89 5.60 -6.44
CA GLN A 47 -7.77 5.71 -5.27
C GLN A 47 -6.98 5.50 -3.97
N ILE A 48 -6.09 4.49 -3.95
CA ILE A 48 -5.25 4.18 -2.80
C ILE A 48 -4.27 5.33 -2.52
N ALA A 49 -3.57 5.83 -3.56
CA ALA A 49 -2.63 6.93 -3.40
C ALA A 49 -3.31 8.22 -2.92
N SER A 50 -4.51 8.52 -3.41
CA SER A 50 -5.32 9.63 -2.93
C SER A 50 -5.67 9.52 -1.45
N ALA A 51 -6.01 8.32 -0.97
CA ALA A 51 -6.30 8.08 0.46
C ALA A 51 -5.04 8.19 1.33
N LEU A 52 -3.88 7.84 0.78
CA LEU A 52 -2.58 7.93 1.45
C LEU A 52 -1.95 9.34 1.39
N GLY A 53 -2.51 10.26 0.60
CA GLY A 53 -1.94 11.59 0.39
C GLY A 53 -0.63 11.58 -0.39
N THR A 54 -0.43 10.61 -1.29
CA THR A 54 0.79 10.48 -2.11
C THR A 54 0.46 10.35 -3.60
N SER A 55 1.48 10.35 -4.45
CA SER A 55 1.29 10.10 -5.89
C SER A 55 1.05 8.62 -6.18
N ARG A 56 0.31 8.32 -7.25
CA ARG A 56 0.08 6.93 -7.72
C ARG A 56 1.39 6.16 -7.89
N GLN A 57 2.39 6.80 -8.47
CA GLN A 57 3.69 6.19 -8.72
C GLN A 57 4.41 5.89 -7.40
N ALA A 58 4.45 6.85 -6.47
CA ALA A 58 5.08 6.66 -5.16
C ALA A 58 4.39 5.54 -4.36
N ALA A 59 3.05 5.47 -4.37
CA ALA A 59 2.32 4.37 -3.75
C ALA A 59 2.66 3.02 -4.41
N TRP A 60 2.62 2.96 -5.74
CA TRP A 60 2.92 1.74 -6.47
C TRP A 60 4.35 1.25 -6.18
N GLU A 61 5.37 2.10 -6.29
CA GLU A 61 6.77 1.75 -6.02
C GLU A 61 6.96 1.25 -4.59
N TYR A 62 6.40 1.97 -3.62
CA TYR A 62 6.53 1.63 -2.20
C TYR A 62 5.90 0.27 -1.87
N TYR A 63 4.64 0.06 -2.25
CA TYR A 63 3.92 -1.14 -1.85
C TYR A 63 4.29 -2.36 -2.70
N THR A 64 4.52 -2.21 -4.01
CA THR A 64 4.92 -3.36 -4.85
C THR A 64 6.29 -3.88 -4.49
N SER A 65 7.28 -3.00 -4.26
CA SER A 65 8.62 -3.43 -3.83
C SER A 65 8.58 -4.13 -2.47
N ARG A 66 7.73 -3.63 -1.56
CA ARG A 66 7.56 -4.21 -0.23
C ARG A 66 6.81 -5.53 -0.24
N PHE A 67 5.72 -5.64 -1.00
CA PHE A 67 4.98 -6.89 -1.13
C PHE A 67 5.84 -7.95 -1.79
N ARG A 68 6.61 -7.61 -2.83
CA ARG A 68 7.55 -8.54 -3.45
C ARG A 68 8.53 -9.12 -2.41
N ARG A 69 9.15 -8.26 -1.59
CA ARG A 69 10.06 -8.72 -0.52
C ARG A 69 9.38 -9.60 0.53
N GLU A 70 8.13 -9.30 0.87
CA GLU A 70 7.37 -10.13 1.82
C GLU A 70 6.98 -11.48 1.17
N PHE A 71 6.60 -11.48 -0.10
CA PHE A 71 6.36 -12.70 -0.87
C PHE A 71 7.64 -13.51 -1.09
N ASP A 72 8.80 -12.88 -1.29
CA ASP A 72 10.09 -13.56 -1.41
C ASP A 72 10.46 -14.25 -0.10
N LYS A 73 10.28 -13.59 1.06
CA LYS A 73 10.49 -14.22 2.37
C LYS A 73 9.52 -15.37 2.63
N ILE A 74 8.25 -15.22 2.25
CA ILE A 74 7.26 -16.29 2.36
C ILE A 74 7.62 -17.41 1.39
N ALA A 75 8.04 -17.14 0.16
CA ALA A 75 8.42 -18.13 -0.85
C ALA A 75 9.71 -18.90 -0.48
N GLU A 76 10.67 -18.22 0.18
CA GLU A 76 11.82 -18.85 0.84
C GLU A 76 11.38 -19.78 1.98
N THR A 77 10.23 -19.50 2.61
CA THR A 77 9.65 -20.30 3.69
C THR A 77 8.68 -21.39 3.16
N GLU A 78 8.03 -21.15 2.02
CA GLU A 78 6.89 -21.86 1.49
C GLU A 78 6.97 -21.82 -0.05
N ASN A 79 7.66 -22.82 -0.62
CA ASN A 79 7.92 -22.93 -2.06
C ASN A 79 6.65 -22.71 -2.93
N THR A 80 6.81 -21.91 -4.00
CA THR A 80 5.91 -21.59 -5.13
C THR A 80 4.92 -20.41 -4.99
N LEU A 81 5.27 -19.25 -5.58
CA LEU A 81 4.66 -18.71 -6.82
C LEU A 81 5.43 -17.45 -7.30
N SER A 82 5.60 -17.36 -8.63
CA SER A 82 6.68 -16.63 -9.32
C SER A 82 6.22 -15.29 -9.95
N GLU A 83 7.03 -14.26 -9.71
CA GLU A 83 7.37 -12.99 -10.41
C GLU A 83 6.51 -12.42 -11.57
N ASN A 84 5.77 -13.22 -12.32
CA ASN A 84 5.12 -12.82 -13.58
C ASN A 84 3.76 -12.11 -13.38
N GLU A 85 3.06 -12.34 -12.27
CA GLU A 85 1.70 -11.81 -12.05
C GLU A 85 1.69 -10.29 -11.75
N ALA A 86 2.79 -9.74 -11.23
CA ALA A 86 2.92 -8.33 -10.90
C ALA A 86 3.00 -7.41 -12.14
N THR A 87 3.49 -7.94 -13.27
CA THR A 87 3.65 -7.18 -14.51
C THR A 87 2.32 -7.06 -15.27
N ASP A 88 1.51 -8.11 -15.27
CA ASP A 88 0.20 -8.13 -15.96
C ASP A 88 -0.81 -7.18 -15.30
N LEU A 89 -0.81 -7.09 -13.96
CA LEU A 89 -1.62 -6.13 -13.21
C LEU A 89 -1.26 -4.65 -13.51
N ALA A 90 0.02 -4.35 -13.79
CA ALA A 90 0.44 -2.98 -14.14
C ALA A 90 0.00 -2.58 -15.56
N VAL A 91 -0.08 -3.54 -16.48
CA VAL A 91 -0.53 -3.33 -17.86
C VAL A 91 -2.05 -3.17 -17.93
N GLU A 92 -2.82 -3.90 -17.13
CA GLU A 92 -4.28 -3.76 -17.07
C GLU A 92 -4.73 -2.37 -16.58
N GLU A 93 -4.10 -1.86 -15.51
CA GLU A 93 -4.38 -0.51 -14.99
C GLU A 93 -4.05 0.58 -16.02
N SER A 94 -2.92 0.46 -16.73
CA SER A 94 -2.53 1.38 -17.80
C SER A 94 -3.51 1.35 -18.99
N SER A 95 -4.06 0.18 -19.30
CA SER A 95 -5.03 -0.01 -20.38
C SER A 95 -6.43 0.50 -20.00
N ALA A 96 -6.84 0.34 -18.74
CA ALA A 96 -8.09 0.89 -18.22
C ALA A 96 -8.08 2.43 -18.19
N VAL A 97 -6.95 3.03 -17.78
CA VAL A 97 -6.75 4.48 -17.78
C VAL A 97 -6.73 5.05 -19.20
N ARG A 98 -6.06 4.39 -20.15
CA ARG A 98 -6.10 4.80 -21.57
C ARG A 98 -7.51 4.71 -22.15
N ARG A 99 -8.23 3.61 -21.94
CA ARG A 99 -9.62 3.44 -22.43
C ARG A 99 -10.55 4.53 -21.90
N ARG A 100 -10.44 4.90 -20.63
CA ARG A 100 -11.22 5.98 -20.02
C ARG A 100 -10.91 7.35 -20.66
N ARG A 101 -9.64 7.69 -20.87
CA ARG A 101 -9.22 8.96 -21.53
C ARG A 101 -9.65 9.04 -23.00
N LEU A 102 -9.68 7.92 -23.71
CA LEU A 102 -10.20 7.85 -25.08
C LEU A 102 -11.71 8.07 -25.10
N SER A 103 -12.47 7.42 -24.20
CA SER A 103 -13.92 7.61 -24.11
C SER A 103 -14.33 9.04 -23.72
N SER A 104 -13.53 9.74 -22.92
CA SER A 104 -13.79 11.14 -22.53
C SER A 104 -13.43 12.16 -23.61
N ARG A 105 -12.61 11.78 -24.60
CA ARG A 105 -12.25 12.63 -25.76
C ARG A 105 -13.18 12.45 -26.97
N LEU A 106 -14.07 11.45 -26.92
CA LEU A 106 -15.03 11.08 -27.97
C LEU A 106 -16.47 11.47 -27.63
N LYS A 107 -16.70 12.25 -26.57
CA LYS A 107 -17.99 12.89 -26.31
C LYS A 107 -18.00 14.26 -27.02
N PRO A 108 -19.03 14.56 -27.85
CA PRO A 108 -19.04 15.73 -28.74
C PRO A 108 -18.99 17.07 -28.00
#